data_AF-A0A4R8M5H6-F1
#
_entry.id   AF-A0A4R8M5H6-F1
#
_cell.length_a   1.000
_cell.length_b   1.000
_cell.length_c   1.000
_cell.angle_alpha   90.00
_cell.angle_beta   90.00
_cell.angle_gamma   90.00
#
_symmetry.space_group_name_H-M   'P 1'
#
loop_
_entity.id
_entity.type
_entity.pdbx_description
1 polymer ?
#
loop_
_entity_poly.entity_id
_entity_poly.type
_entity_poly.pdbx_seq_one_letter_code
_entity_poly.pdbx_strand_id
1 'polypeptide(L)'
;MYLFWKRNTLGGVSVSAAGMRQFVRRYLTKPFNCDLVSLPAGEDCLYVMLSYPKGQTPPGMETAEGRIRRELEKLGFSVRISWVEVEKTPFDPVAELSALARKPLAWALLGAAIAVLFMVGFRPFFWTLFWGAVFYFGTVFLMSEKGERILEKLKGIAGR
;
A
#
# COMPACT_ATOMS: atom_id res chain seq x y z
N MET A 1 -5.19 4.72 -13.68
CA MET A 1 -4.60 5.02 -15.00
C MET A 1 -4.63 3.75 -15.85
N TYR A 2 -5.05 3.86 -17.10
CA TYR A 2 -5.12 2.73 -18.04
C TYR A 2 -3.96 2.84 -19.05
N LEU A 3 -3.32 1.71 -19.32
CA LEU A 3 -2.28 1.53 -20.32
C LEU A 3 -2.96 1.07 -21.62
N PHE A 4 -2.68 1.75 -22.73
CA PHE A 4 -3.19 1.34 -24.03
C PHE A 4 -2.27 0.26 -24.60
N TRP A 5 -2.70 -1.00 -24.52
CA TRP A 5 -1.84 -2.14 -24.84
C TRP A 5 -1.69 -2.35 -26.34
N LYS A 6 -2.80 -2.64 -27.03
CA LYS A 6 -2.74 -2.99 -28.44
C LYS A 6 -3.93 -2.41 -29.16
N ARG A 7 -3.66 -1.83 -30.34
CA ARG A 7 -4.68 -1.34 -31.27
C ARG A 7 -4.51 -2.11 -32.57
N ASN A 8 -5.51 -2.87 -32.97
CA ASN A 8 -5.57 -3.54 -34.26
C ASN A 8 -6.73 -2.96 -35.08
N THR A 9 -6.91 -3.46 -36.30
CA THR A 9 -8.05 -3.09 -37.17
C THR A 9 -9.42 -3.48 -36.58
N LEU A 10 -9.44 -4.32 -35.54
CA LEU A 10 -10.64 -4.81 -34.87
C LEU A 10 -10.97 -4.04 -33.57
N GLY A 11 -10.11 -3.14 -33.11
CA GLY A 11 -10.31 -2.38 -31.87
C GLY A 11 -9.04 -2.15 -31.05
N GLY A 12 -9.22 -1.72 -29.81
CA GLY A 12 -8.13 -1.48 -28.87
C GLY A 12 -8.38 -2.11 -27.51
N VAL A 13 -7.36 -2.73 -26.92
CA VAL A 13 -7.42 -3.25 -25.55
C VAL A 13 -6.66 -2.30 -24.63
N SER A 14 -7.35 -1.82 -23.60
CA SER A 14 -6.73 -1.07 -22.51
C SER A 14 -6.61 -1.96 -21.28
N VAL A 15 -5.51 -1.82 -20.56
CA VAL A 15 -5.22 -2.62 -19.36
C VAL A 15 -4.96 -1.67 -18.20
N SER A 16 -5.53 -1.97 -17.03
CA SER A 16 -5.30 -1.14 -15.85
C SER A 16 -3.84 -1.23 -15.40
N ALA A 17 -3.15 -0.09 -15.29
CA ALA A 17 -1.78 -0.03 -14.77
C ALA A 17 -1.71 -0.58 -13.33
N ALA A 18 -2.74 -0.30 -12.52
CA ALA A 18 -2.86 -0.81 -11.16
C ALA A 18 -3.06 -2.32 -11.13
N GLY A 19 -3.86 -2.86 -12.06
CA GLY A 19 -4.07 -4.30 -12.21
C GLY A 19 -2.78 -5.02 -12.60
N MET A 20 -2.02 -4.48 -13.54
CA MET A 20 -0.72 -5.02 -13.93
C MET A 20 0.29 -4.96 -12.79
N ARG A 21 0.33 -3.86 -12.05
CA ARG A 21 1.17 -3.74 -10.85
C ARG A 21 0.82 -4.80 -9.81
N GLN A 22 -0.47 -5.06 -9.57
CA GLN A 22 -0.91 -6.09 -8.66
C GLN A 22 -0.58 -7.50 -9.18
N PHE A 23 -0.70 -7.74 -10.48
CA PHE A 23 -0.32 -8.99 -11.13
C PHE A 23 1.18 -9.27 -10.92
N VAL A 24 2.05 -8.31 -11.26
CA VAL A 24 3.51 -8.44 -11.06
C VAL A 24 3.87 -8.66 -9.60
N ARG A 25 3.21 -7.94 -8.67
CA ARG A 25 3.42 -8.11 -7.22
C ARG A 25 3.18 -9.54 -6.71
N ARG A 26 2.32 -10.34 -7.34
CA ARG A 26 2.09 -11.74 -6.94
C ARG A 26 3.30 -12.64 -7.18
N TYR A 27 4.20 -12.23 -8.07
CA TYR A 27 5.42 -12.98 -8.40
C TYR A 27 6.66 -12.45 -7.69
N LEU A 28 6.53 -11.33 -6.97
CA LEU A 28 7.59 -10.73 -6.17
C LEU A 28 7.50 -11.20 -4.72
N THR A 29 8.61 -11.71 -4.19
CA THR A 29 8.76 -11.97 -2.77
C THR A 29 9.34 -10.72 -2.09
N LYS A 30 8.94 -10.44 -0.85
CA LYS A 30 9.65 -9.43 -0.03
C LYS A 30 11.15 -9.80 -0.01
N PRO A 31 12.07 -8.84 -0.21
CA PRO A 31 11.91 -7.41 -0.01
C PRO A 31 11.56 -6.59 -1.27
N PHE A 32 11.30 -7.22 -2.41
CA PHE A 32 11.05 -6.52 -3.68
C PHE A 32 9.67 -5.89 -3.74
N ASN A 33 9.56 -4.75 -4.44
CA ASN A 33 8.29 -4.13 -4.75
C ASN A 33 8.22 -3.74 -6.24
N CYS A 34 7.01 -3.66 -6.78
CA CYS A 34 6.77 -3.06 -8.08
C CYS A 34 6.24 -1.65 -7.84
N ASP A 35 6.95 -0.65 -8.36
CA ASP A 35 6.62 0.77 -8.13
C ASP A 35 5.80 1.35 -9.27
N LEU A 36 6.21 1.06 -10.49
CA LEU A 36 5.59 1.59 -11.69
C LEU A 36 5.48 0.51 -12.76
N VAL A 37 4.33 0.47 -13.42
CA VAL A 37 4.14 -0.24 -14.68
C VAL A 37 3.61 0.78 -15.67
N SER A 38 4.36 1.00 -16.75
CA SER A 38 4.00 1.97 -17.79
C SER A 38 4.20 1.38 -19.18
N LEU A 39 3.34 1.77 -20.10
CA LEU A 39 3.44 1.47 -21.51
C LEU A 39 3.40 2.81 -22.25
N PRO A 40 4.57 3.33 -22.68
CA PRO A 40 4.65 4.57 -23.44
C PRO A 40 3.83 4.48 -24.73
N ALA A 41 3.21 5.58 -25.13
CA ALA A 41 2.46 5.63 -26.38
C ALA A 41 3.43 5.48 -27.57
N GLY A 42 3.22 4.47 -28.40
CA GLY A 42 4.05 4.20 -29.58
C GLY A 42 5.20 3.21 -29.35
N GLU A 43 5.37 2.70 -28.13
CA GLU A 43 6.27 1.58 -27.86
C GLU A 43 5.47 0.30 -27.61
N ASP A 44 5.92 -0.82 -28.19
CA ASP A 44 5.33 -2.14 -27.95
C ASP A 44 5.85 -2.81 -26.66
N CYS A 45 6.65 -2.09 -25.88
CA CYS A 45 7.37 -2.54 -24.70
C CYS A 45 6.74 -2.05 -23.39
N LEU A 46 6.33 -2.99 -22.54
CA LEU A 46 5.89 -2.73 -21.18
C LEU A 46 7.11 -2.48 -20.27
N TYR A 47 7.16 -1.30 -19.67
CA TYR A 47 8.18 -0.94 -18.69
C TYR A 47 7.69 -1.29 -17.30
N VAL A 48 8.48 -2.11 -16.60
CA VAL A 48 8.23 -2.53 -15.22
C VAL A 48 9.39 -2.05 -14.37
N MET A 49 9.10 -1.14 -13.44
CA MET A 49 10.05 -0.63 -12.48
C MET A 49 9.91 -1.40 -11.17
N LEU A 50 10.97 -2.11 -10.80
CA LEU A 50 11.09 -2.88 -9.58
C LEU A 50 12.04 -2.18 -8.62
N SER A 51 11.70 -2.18 -7.33
CA SER A 51 12.57 -1.63 -6.30
C SER A 51 12.99 -2.66 -5.27
N TYR A 52 14.18 -2.43 -4.73
CA TYR A 52 14.76 -3.19 -3.62
C TYR A 52 15.36 -2.23 -2.59
N PRO A 53 15.40 -2.63 -1.30
CA PRO A 53 15.94 -1.78 -0.24
C PRO A 53 17.46 -1.64 -0.37
N LYS A 54 17.96 -0.41 -0.16
CA LYS A 54 19.38 -0.07 -0.16
C LYS A 54 20.21 -0.94 0.79
N GLY A 55 21.38 -1.37 0.32
CA GLY A 55 22.36 -2.13 1.13
C GLY A 55 22.15 -3.65 1.17
N GLN A 56 21.23 -4.19 0.37
CA GLN A 56 21.16 -5.63 0.07
C GLN A 56 21.03 -5.79 -1.44
N THR A 57 21.90 -6.61 -2.05
CA THR A 57 21.63 -7.21 -3.36
C THR A 57 20.98 -8.56 -3.09
N PRO A 58 19.64 -8.62 -2.96
CA PRO A 58 18.97 -9.85 -2.59
C PRO A 58 19.20 -10.95 -3.63
N PRO A 59 19.62 -12.15 -3.21
CA PRO A 59 19.73 -13.30 -4.10
C PRO A 59 18.36 -13.62 -4.72
N GLY A 60 18.35 -13.96 -6.00
CA GLY A 60 17.11 -14.29 -6.73
C GLY A 60 16.48 -13.13 -7.53
N MET A 61 17.17 -12.00 -7.66
CA MET A 61 16.78 -10.88 -8.52
C MET A 61 16.59 -11.32 -9.98
N GLU A 62 17.57 -12.04 -10.54
CA GLU A 62 17.48 -12.60 -11.90
C GLU A 62 16.36 -13.63 -12.05
N THR A 63 16.14 -14.46 -11.02
CA THR A 63 15.07 -15.46 -11.01
C THR A 63 13.70 -14.80 -11.00
N ALA A 64 13.52 -13.75 -10.20
CA ALA A 64 12.30 -12.96 -10.15
C ALA A 64 12.05 -12.24 -11.48
N GLU A 65 13.10 -11.63 -12.06
CA GLU A 65 13.04 -10.99 -13.37
C GLU A 65 12.60 -11.98 -14.46
N GLY A 66 13.26 -13.15 -14.54
CA GLY A 66 12.94 -14.18 -15.52
C GLY A 66 11.56 -14.81 -15.34
N ARG A 67 11.02 -14.83 -14.11
CA ARG A 67 9.64 -15.29 -13.85
C ARG A 67 8.62 -14.25 -14.32
N ILE A 68 8.83 -12.98 -13.97
CA ILE A 68 7.94 -11.88 -14.35
C ILE A 68 7.93 -11.70 -15.86
N ARG A 69 9.12 -11.72 -16.50
CA ARG A 69 9.25 -11.64 -17.96
C ARG A 69 8.45 -12.74 -18.65
N ARG A 70 8.63 -14.00 -18.25
CA ARG A 70 7.90 -15.14 -18.83
C ARG A 70 6.38 -15.01 -18.71
N GLU A 71 5.88 -14.59 -17.55
CA GLU A 71 4.43 -14.48 -17.33
C GLU A 71 3.81 -13.32 -18.12
N LEU A 72 4.51 -12.21 -18.26
CA LEU A 72 4.05 -11.07 -19.06
C LEU A 72 4.19 -11.32 -20.58
N GLU A 73 5.21 -12.05 -21.01
CA GLU A 73 5.36 -12.49 -22.41
C GLU A 73 4.24 -13.45 -22.83
N LYS A 74 3.80 -14.35 -21.92
CA LYS A 74 2.60 -15.19 -22.15
C LYS A 74 1.34 -14.37 -22.38
N LEU A 75 1.24 -13.18 -21.78
CA LEU A 75 0.14 -12.26 -22.02
C LEU A 75 0.31 -11.48 -23.34
N GLY A 76 1.43 -11.64 -24.05
CA GLY A 76 1.70 -10.99 -25.33
C GLY A 76 2.33 -9.60 -25.20
N PHE A 77 2.92 -9.27 -24.06
CA PHE A 77 3.70 -8.05 -23.88
C PHE A 77 5.19 -8.32 -24.13
N SER A 78 5.86 -7.44 -24.85
CA SER A 78 7.32 -7.35 -24.75
C SER A 78 7.67 -6.53 -23.50
N VAL A 79 8.68 -6.92 -22.72
CA VAL A 79 8.86 -6.38 -21.37
C VAL A 79 10.29 -5.92 -21.13
N ARG A 80 10.42 -4.69 -20.62
CA ARG A 80 11.66 -4.13 -20.10
C ARG A 80 11.56 -3.96 -18.60
N ILE A 81 12.44 -4.64 -17.87
CA ILE A 81 12.46 -4.60 -16.41
C ILE A 81 13.64 -3.73 -15.98
N SER A 82 13.38 -2.76 -15.11
CA SER A 82 14.40 -1.87 -14.58
C SER A 82 14.37 -1.91 -13.06
N TRP A 83 15.53 -2.02 -12.46
CA TRP A 83 15.69 -2.12 -11.02
C TRP A 83 16.18 -0.80 -10.46
N VAL A 84 15.55 -0.35 -9.38
CA VAL A 84 15.93 0.87 -8.68
C VAL A 84 16.15 0.58 -7.20
N GLU A 85 17.32 0.98 -6.73
CA GLU A 85 17.63 0.96 -5.31
C GLU A 85 16.83 2.07 -4.63
N VAL A 86 15.92 1.66 -3.75
CA VAL A 86 15.15 2.61 -2.94
C VAL A 86 15.72 2.58 -1.54
N GLU A 87 16.14 3.74 -1.06
CA GLU A 87 16.49 3.93 0.32
C GLU A 87 15.23 3.64 1.14
N LYS A 88 15.24 2.50 1.84
CA LYS A 88 14.15 2.11 2.73
C LYS A 88 14.13 3.20 3.79
N THR A 89 13.27 4.21 3.66
CA THR A 89 13.11 5.23 4.69
C THR A 89 12.88 4.45 5.98
N PRO A 90 13.83 4.44 6.92
CA PRO A 90 13.58 3.81 8.20
C PRO A 90 12.32 4.47 8.75
N PHE A 91 11.51 3.71 9.49
CA PHE A 91 10.44 4.32 10.25
C PHE A 91 11.10 5.36 11.16
N ASP A 92 11.04 6.62 10.74
CA ASP A 92 11.75 7.72 11.37
C ASP A 92 10.70 8.42 12.23
N PRO A 93 10.60 8.06 13.52
CA PRO A 93 9.56 8.59 14.39
C PRO A 93 9.59 10.12 14.42
N VAL A 94 10.77 10.72 14.18
CA VAL A 94 10.95 12.18 14.12
C VAL A 94 10.29 12.78 12.88
N ALA A 95 10.38 12.12 11.72
CA ALA A 95 9.76 12.59 10.48
C ALA A 95 8.23 12.53 10.56
N GLU A 96 7.67 11.43 11.07
CA GLU A 96 6.23 11.29 11.30
C GLU A 96 5.69 12.28 12.35
N LEU A 97 6.42 12.48 13.45
CA LEU A 97 6.08 13.50 14.45
C LEU A 97 6.12 14.92 13.86
N SER A 98 7.10 15.22 12.99
CA SER A 98 7.19 16.52 12.31
C SER A 98 6.04 16.74 11.32
N ALA A 99 5.60 15.68 10.62
CA ALA A 99 4.46 15.72 9.73
C ALA A 99 3.14 15.89 10.51
N LEU A 100 3.02 15.28 11.69
CA LEU A 100 1.87 15.45 12.58
C LEU A 100 1.84 16.86 13.19
N ALA A 101 3.00 17.40 13.59
CA ALA A 101 3.14 18.76 14.09
C ALA A 101 2.83 19.85 13.04
N ARG A 102 2.90 19.52 11.74
CA ARG A 102 2.45 20.43 10.67
C ARG A 102 0.93 20.47 10.51
N LYS A 103 0.19 19.49 11.05
CA LYS A 103 -1.26 19.44 10.92
C LYS A 103 -1.90 20.32 12.01
N PRO A 104 -2.71 21.34 11.65
CA PRO A 104 -3.37 22.20 12.64
C PRO A 104 -4.30 21.41 13.57
N LEU A 105 -4.88 20.33 13.07
CA LEU A 105 -5.73 19.43 13.85
C LEU A 105 -4.97 18.76 15.02
N ALA A 106 -3.68 18.48 14.85
CA ALA A 106 -2.87 17.87 15.89
C ALA A 106 -2.70 18.81 17.10
N TRP A 107 -2.50 20.11 16.84
CA TRP A 107 -2.43 21.13 17.89
C TRP A 107 -3.77 21.35 18.58
N ALA A 108 -4.88 21.30 17.83
CA ALA A 108 -6.22 21.37 18.41
C ALA A 108 -6.50 20.19 19.35
N LEU A 109 -6.12 18.98 18.93
CA LEU A 109 -6.20 17.77 19.76
C LEU A 109 -5.32 17.87 21.02
N LEU A 110 -4.09 18.37 20.87
CA LEU A 110 -3.15 18.51 21.97
C LEU A 110 -3.63 19.58 22.98
N GLY A 111 -4.15 20.70 22.49
CA GLY A 111 -4.77 21.73 23.33
C GLY A 111 -6.03 21.22 24.05
N ALA A 112 -6.89 20.47 23.35
CA ALA A 112 -8.06 19.85 23.96
C ALA A 112 -7.67 18.83 25.04
N ALA A 113 -6.64 18.01 24.79
CA ALA A 113 -6.12 17.06 25.76
C ALA A 113 -5.61 17.76 27.04
N ILE A 114 -4.87 18.86 26.88
CA ILE A 114 -4.41 19.69 28.00
C ILE A 114 -5.60 20.30 28.75
N ALA A 115 -6.56 20.88 28.03
CA ALA A 115 -7.75 21.49 28.64
C ALA A 115 -8.57 20.48 29.47
N VAL A 116 -8.78 19.26 28.96
CA VAL A 116 -9.46 18.17 29.68
C VAL A 116 -8.69 17.75 30.91
N LEU A 117 -7.35 17.70 30.83
CA LEU A 117 -6.49 17.36 31.96
C LEU A 117 -6.65 18.36 33.11
N PHE A 118 -6.75 19.66 32.80
CA PHE A 118 -6.92 20.72 33.80
C PHE A 118 -8.36 20.85 34.31
N MET A 119 -9.38 20.69 33.47
CA MET A 119 -10.78 20.85 33.88
C MET A 119 -11.34 19.64 34.65
N VAL A 120 -10.99 18.42 34.23
CA VAL A 120 -11.63 17.19 34.71
C VAL A 120 -10.66 16.32 35.53
N GLY A 121 -9.36 16.55 35.39
CA GLY A 121 -8.31 15.87 36.14
C GLY A 121 -7.75 14.61 35.44
N PHE A 122 -6.68 14.06 36.03
CA PHE A 122 -5.92 12.94 35.46
C PHE A 122 -6.75 11.65 35.29
N ARG A 123 -7.64 11.35 36.24
CA ARG A 123 -8.39 10.08 36.26
C ARG A 123 -9.34 9.92 35.06
N PRO A 124 -10.20 10.90 34.71
CA PRO A 124 -11.03 10.82 33.51
C PRO A 124 -10.22 10.95 32.22
N PHE A 125 -9.12 11.71 32.20
CA PHE A 125 -8.24 11.79 31.03
C PHE A 125 -7.72 10.40 30.62
N PHE A 126 -7.14 9.65 31.56
CA PHE A 126 -6.68 8.29 31.27
C PHE A 126 -7.82 7.34 30.93
N TRP A 127 -9.00 7.51 31.51
CA TRP A 127 -10.18 6.72 31.16
C TRP A 127 -10.60 6.96 29.70
N THR A 128 -10.62 8.22 29.23
CA THR A 128 -10.92 8.54 27.83
C THR A 128 -9.86 8.00 26.87
N LEU A 129 -8.58 8.05 27.26
CA LEU A 129 -7.48 7.49 26.47
C LEU A 129 -7.60 5.96 26.37
N PHE A 130 -7.96 5.30 27.47
CA PHE A 130 -8.18 3.84 27.51
C PHE A 130 -9.32 3.43 26.58
N TRP A 131 -10.49 4.07 26.69
CA TRP A 131 -11.61 3.78 25.78
C TRP A 131 -11.27 4.11 24.33
N GLY A 132 -10.58 5.22 24.07
CA GLY A 132 -10.09 5.57 22.73
C GLY A 132 -9.18 4.50 22.13
N ALA A 133 -8.25 3.96 22.93
CA ALA A 133 -7.39 2.85 22.51
C ALA A 133 -8.21 1.58 22.23
N VAL A 134 -9.15 1.22 23.10
CA VAL A 134 -10.04 0.06 22.89
C VAL A 134 -10.81 0.19 21.57
N PHE A 135 -11.38 1.37 21.28
CA PHE A 135 -12.08 1.61 20.02
C PHE A 135 -11.14 1.56 18.81
N TYR A 136 -9.95 2.14 18.89
CA TYR A 136 -8.96 2.09 17.82
C TYR A 136 -8.50 0.66 17.52
N PHE A 137 -8.16 -0.12 18.54
CA PHE A 137 -7.81 -1.53 18.35
C PHE A 137 -9.01 -2.34 17.85
N GLY A 138 -10.22 -2.02 18.30
CA GLY A 138 -11.46 -2.60 17.78
C GLY A 138 -11.64 -2.35 16.28
N THR A 139 -11.47 -1.11 15.81
CA THR A 139 -11.62 -0.79 14.38
C THR A 139 -10.50 -1.39 13.53
N VAL A 140 -9.25 -1.33 13.99
CA VAL A 140 -8.11 -1.97 13.31
C VAL A 140 -8.30 -3.48 13.22
N PHE A 141 -8.82 -4.11 14.27
CA PHE A 141 -9.13 -5.54 14.27
C PHE A 141 -10.28 -5.88 13.30
N LEU A 142 -11.33 -5.04 13.25
CA LEU A 142 -12.43 -5.18 12.31
C LEU A 142 -12.00 -5.01 10.84
N MET A 143 -11.05 -4.11 10.57
CA MET A 143 -10.48 -3.87 9.23
C MET A 143 -9.45 -4.93 8.79
N SER A 144 -9.02 -5.79 9.70
CA SER A 144 -8.14 -6.93 9.39
C SER A 144 -8.94 -8.07 8.74
N GLU A 145 -8.31 -8.90 7.91
CA GLU A 145 -8.94 -10.04 7.18
C GLU A 145 -9.68 -11.06 8.08
N LYS A 146 -9.46 -11.00 9.41
CA LYS A 146 -10.22 -11.78 10.41
C LYS A 146 -11.48 -11.06 10.88
N GLY A 147 -11.45 -9.73 10.98
CA GLY A 147 -12.57 -8.89 11.39
C GLY A 147 -13.67 -8.81 10.33
N GLU A 148 -13.30 -8.73 9.05
CA GLU A 148 -14.25 -8.70 7.93
C GLU A 148 -15.12 -9.98 7.90
N ARG A 149 -14.51 -11.15 8.16
CA ARG A 149 -15.22 -12.43 8.31
C ARG A 149 -16.16 -12.52 9.51
N ILE A 150 -15.83 -11.83 10.62
CA ILE A 150 -16.71 -11.78 11.79
C ILE A 150 -17.87 -10.80 11.55
N LEU A 151 -17.61 -9.70 10.84
CA LEU A 151 -18.63 -8.74 10.43
C LEU A 151 -19.65 -9.38 9.46
N GLU A 152 -19.19 -10.21 8.51
CA GLU A 152 -20.06 -10.98 7.63
C GLU A 152 -20.93 -11.98 8.40
N LYS A 153 -20.38 -12.67 9.41
CA LYS A 153 -21.15 -13.57 10.28
C LYS A 153 -22.18 -12.84 11.14
N LEU A 154 -21.85 -11.68 11.69
CA LEU A 154 -22.77 -10.85 12.47
C LEU A 154 -23.89 -10.27 11.60
N LYS A 155 -23.57 -9.82 10.37
CA LYS A 155 -24.57 -9.35 9.41
C LYS A 155 -25.52 -10.47 8.96
N GLY A 156 -25.02 -11.70 8.86
CA GLY A 156 -25.85 -12.89 8.60
C GLY A 156 -26.78 -13.29 9.75
N ILE A 157 -26.47 -12.90 10.99
CA ILE A 157 -27.30 -13.16 12.18
C ILE A 157 -28.31 -12.02 12.42
N ALA A 158 -27.93 -10.77 12.16
CA ALA A 158 -28.81 -9.60 12.32
C ALA A 158 -29.80 -9.38 11.16
N GLY A 159 -29.62 -10.09 10.04
CA GLY A 159 -30.53 -10.08 8.90
C GLY A 159 -31.59 -11.18 8.91
N ARG A 160 -31.86 -11.80 10.07
CA ARG A 160 -32.88 -12.85 10.25
C ARG A 160 -33.94 -12.41 11.24
#